data_AF-A0A351T4G1-F1
#
_entry.id   AF-A0A351T4G1-F1
#
_cell.length_a   1.000
_cell.length_b   1.000
_cell.length_c   1.000
_cell.angle_alpha   90.00
_cell.angle_beta   90.00
_cell.angle_gamma   90.00
#
_symmetry.space_group_name_H-M   'P 1'
#
loop_
_entity.id
_entity.type
_entity.pdbx_description
1 polymer ?
#
loop_
_entity_poly.entity_id
_entity_poly.type
_entity_poly.pdbx_seq_one_letter_code
_entity_poly.pdbx_strand_id
1 'polypeptide(L)'
;FVLKTYAARLGGYAGQQFHVANVYSGGKQDMLVRSVITGGSGQPLTADWRVRNIDGTLKIIDVSVEGISMSITQRQEFASVIARQGIAGLLRQLRARVERLPAERIG
;
A
#
# COMPACT_ATOMS: atom_id res chain seq x y z
N PHE A 1 -2.76 -9.10 1.17
CA PHE A 1 -2.22 -8.90 -0.18
C PHE A 1 -1.77 -7.46 -0.37
N VAL A 2 -2.70 -6.48 -0.48
CA VAL A 2 -2.42 -5.04 -0.70
C VAL A 2 -1.28 -4.51 0.17
N LEU A 3 -1.46 -4.41 1.50
CA LEU A 3 -0.44 -3.87 2.40
C LEU A 3 0.89 -4.62 2.33
N LYS A 4 0.87 -5.96 2.21
CA LYS A 4 2.09 -6.77 2.10
C LYS A 4 2.85 -6.51 0.79
N THR A 5 2.13 -6.38 -0.34
CA THR A 5 2.73 -6.06 -1.64
C THR A 5 3.36 -4.67 -1.65
N TYR A 6 2.75 -3.69 -0.99
CA TYR A 6 3.32 -2.34 -0.91
C TYR A 6 4.39 -2.22 0.16
N ALA A 7 4.26 -2.90 1.30
CA ALA A 7 5.32 -3.02 2.30
C ALA A 7 6.59 -3.64 1.70
N ALA A 8 6.48 -4.66 0.85
CA ALA A 8 7.62 -5.25 0.14
C ALA A 8 8.26 -4.30 -0.89
N ARG A 9 7.45 -3.44 -1.55
CA ARG A 9 7.96 -2.41 -2.48
C ARG A 9 8.69 -1.28 -1.75
N LEU A 10 8.27 -0.99 -0.53
CA LEU A 10 8.99 -0.08 0.36
C LEU A 10 10.20 -0.76 0.99
N GLY A 11 10.13 -2.06 1.24
CA GLY A 11 11.18 -2.93 1.80
C GLY A 11 12.49 -3.01 1.02
N GLY A 12 12.57 -2.42 -0.18
CA GLY A 12 13.82 -2.22 -0.94
C GLY A 12 14.74 -1.13 -0.34
N TYR A 13 14.76 -1.00 0.99
CA TYR A 13 15.51 0.03 1.72
C TYR A 13 17.02 -0.19 1.60
N ALA A 14 17.64 0.43 0.59
CA ALA A 14 19.09 0.47 0.38
C ALA A 14 19.69 1.81 0.87
N GLY A 15 19.39 2.22 2.11
CA GLY A 15 19.94 3.44 2.72
C GLY A 15 19.08 4.71 2.61
N GLN A 16 17.84 4.60 2.13
CA GLN A 16 16.88 5.71 2.10
C GLN A 16 16.38 6.07 3.51
N GLN A 17 16.18 7.35 3.78
CA GLN A 17 15.62 7.83 5.05
C GLN A 17 14.11 8.00 4.93
N PHE A 18 13.37 7.59 5.96
CA PHE A 18 11.93 7.74 6.06
C PHE A 18 11.60 8.69 7.20
N HIS A 19 10.91 9.79 6.90
CA HIS A 19 10.54 10.80 7.88
C HIS A 19 9.04 11.08 7.86
N VAL A 20 8.40 11.06 9.03
CA VAL A 20 7.00 11.51 9.17
C VAL A 20 7.00 13.04 9.14
N ALA A 21 6.45 13.61 8.07
CA ALA A 21 6.46 15.05 7.84
C ALA A 21 5.24 15.75 8.44
N ASN A 22 4.06 15.10 8.41
CA ASN A 22 2.84 15.69 8.95
C ASN A 22 1.81 14.61 9.30
N VAL A 23 0.87 14.95 10.20
CA VAL A 23 -0.31 14.15 10.50
C VAL A 23 -1.52 15.08 10.47
N TYR A 24 -2.52 14.75 9.64
CA TYR A 24 -3.71 15.59 9.48
C TYR A 24 -4.97 14.73 9.38
N SER A 25 -6.14 15.35 9.62
CA SER A 25 -7.42 14.64 9.51
C SER A 25 -7.65 14.18 8.07
N GLY A 26 -7.96 12.90 7.89
CA GLY A 26 -8.38 12.29 6.63
C GLY A 26 -9.91 12.15 6.51
N GLY A 27 -10.67 12.81 7.39
CA GLY A 27 -12.10 12.67 7.55
C GLY A 27 -12.50 12.34 9.00
N LYS A 28 -13.76 11.97 9.22
CA LYS A 28 -14.31 11.76 10.58
C LYS A 28 -13.66 10.63 11.38
N GLN A 29 -13.15 9.60 10.70
CA GLN A 29 -12.62 8.38 11.33
C GLN A 29 -11.16 8.09 10.96
N ASP A 30 -10.58 8.92 10.11
CA ASP A 30 -9.30 8.64 9.47
C ASP A 30 -8.29 9.74 9.74
N MET A 31 -7.03 9.33 9.84
CA MET A 31 -5.87 10.18 9.87
C MET A 31 -5.05 9.92 8.62
N LEU A 32 -4.47 10.98 8.06
CA LEU A 32 -3.47 10.89 7.01
C LEU A 32 -2.12 11.20 7.65
N VAL A 33 -1.25 10.20 7.65
CA VAL A 33 0.15 10.36 8.07
C VAL A 33 0.95 10.55 6.80
N ARG A 34 1.59 11.70 6.63
CA ARG A 34 2.46 11.97 5.49
C ARG A 34 3.89 11.62 5.84
N SER A 35 4.52 10.83 5.00
CA SER A 35 5.96 10.55 5.05
C SER A 35 6.67 11.04 3.81
N VAL A 36 7.91 11.48 4.00
CA VAL A 36 8.86 11.80 2.93
C VAL A 36 10.00 10.79 2.99
N ILE A 37 10.29 10.18 1.85
CA ILE A 37 11.37 9.21 1.68
C ILE A 37 12.47 9.88 0.85
N THR A 38 13.68 9.95 1.40
CA THR A 38 14.85 10.60 0.78
C THR A 38 16.04 9.64 0.69
N GLY A 39 17.13 10.04 0.02
CA GLY A 39 18.38 9.27 -0.01
C GLY A 39 18.52 8.27 -1.16
N GLY A 40 17.61 8.29 -2.14
CA GLY A 40 17.83 7.66 -3.45
C GLY A 40 18.53 8.61 -4.44
N SER A 41 18.85 8.13 -5.64
CA SER A 41 19.42 8.94 -6.73
C SER A 41 18.42 9.91 -7.39
N GLY A 42 17.20 10.02 -6.87
CA GLY A 42 16.08 10.77 -7.45
C GLY A 42 15.42 11.74 -6.47
N GLN A 43 14.32 12.33 -6.90
CA GLN A 43 13.53 13.25 -6.08
C GLN A 43 12.95 12.54 -4.84
N PRO A 44 12.76 13.27 -3.73
CA PRO A 44 12.06 12.75 -2.55
C PRO A 44 10.68 12.20 -2.90
N LEU A 45 10.38 11.00 -2.43
CA LEU A 45 9.08 10.36 -2.61
C LEU A 45 8.16 10.73 -1.46
N THR A 46 6.95 11.19 -1.77
CA THR A 46 5.91 11.44 -0.74
C THR A 46 4.90 10.29 -0.73
N ALA A 47 4.65 9.76 0.47
CA ALA A 47 3.61 8.77 0.71
C ALA A 47 2.67 9.22 1.82
N ASP A 48 1.36 9.14 1.56
CA ASP A 48 0.31 9.41 2.53
C ASP A 48 -0.32 8.08 2.97
N TRP A 49 -0.30 7.83 4.27
CA TRP A 49 -0.84 6.64 4.91
C TRP A 49 -2.20 6.95 5.51
N ARG A 50 -3.27 6.32 5.01
CA ARG A 50 -4.60 6.46 5.59
C ARG A 50 -4.73 5.48 6.75
N VAL A 51 -4.80 6.00 7.96
CA VAL A 51 -4.87 5.25 9.21
C VAL A 51 -6.26 5.41 9.80
N ARG A 52 -6.87 4.30 10.22
CA ARG A 52 -8.16 4.27 10.91
C ARG A 52 -8.01 3.60 12.25
N ASN A 53 -8.69 4.13 13.26
CA ASN A 53 -8.90 3.41 14.51
C ASN A 53 -10.05 2.40 14.31
N ILE A 54 -9.72 1.11 14.41
CA ILE A 54 -10.68 0.01 14.34
C ILE A 54 -10.57 -0.75 15.65
N ASP A 55 -11.62 -0.65 16.48
CA ASP A 55 -11.72 -1.30 17.78
C ASP A 55 -10.53 -1.01 18.72
N GLY A 56 -10.14 0.26 18.81
CA GLY A 56 -9.01 0.71 19.62
C GLY A 56 -7.64 0.49 18.98
N THR A 57 -7.57 -0.13 17.81
CA THR A 57 -6.32 -0.43 17.11
C THR A 57 -6.15 0.46 15.88
N LEU A 58 -5.04 1.17 15.79
CA LEU A 58 -4.67 1.91 14.58
C LEU A 58 -4.26 0.94 13.47
N LYS A 59 -4.93 1.04 12.32
CA LYS A 59 -4.66 0.20 11.14
C LYS A 59 -4.49 1.09 9.92
N ILE A 60 -3.45 0.81 9.13
CA ILE A 60 -3.30 1.40 7.80
C ILE A 60 -4.33 0.73 6.89
N ILE A 61 -5.22 1.50 6.29
CA ILE A 61 -6.28 1.02 5.40
C ILE A 61 -6.03 1.36 3.94
N ASP A 62 -5.15 2.33 3.66
CA ASP A 62 -4.72 2.70 2.32
C ASP A 62 -3.34 3.36 2.34
N VAL A 63 -2.66 3.31 1.21
CA VAL A 63 -1.42 4.04 0.95
C VAL A 63 -1.60 4.81 -0.35
N SER A 64 -1.27 6.10 -0.33
CA SER A 64 -1.21 6.93 -1.53
C SER A 64 0.23 7.32 -1.78
N VAL A 65 0.72 7.11 -2.99
CA VAL A 65 2.06 7.54 -3.42
C VAL A 65 1.88 8.61 -4.47
N GLU A 66 2.46 9.79 -4.25
CA GLU A 66 2.28 10.96 -5.13
C GLU A 66 0.80 11.27 -5.43
N GLY A 67 -0.05 11.09 -4.42
CA GLY A 67 -1.50 11.31 -4.51
C GLY A 67 -2.30 10.17 -5.13
N ILE A 68 -1.65 9.11 -5.64
CA ILE A 68 -2.33 7.97 -6.24
C ILE A 68 -2.63 6.92 -5.17
N SER A 69 -3.91 6.70 -4.87
CA SER A 69 -4.37 5.66 -3.94
C SER A 69 -4.16 4.27 -4.51
N MET A 70 -3.42 3.45 -3.77
CA MET A 70 -3.09 2.09 -4.16
C MET A 70 -4.28 1.14 -4.04
N SER A 71 -5.15 1.33 -3.04
CA SER A 71 -6.37 0.54 -2.92
C SER A 71 -7.35 0.80 -4.08
N ILE A 72 -7.44 2.04 -4.57
CA ILE A 72 -8.25 2.39 -5.74
C ILE A 72 -7.66 1.78 -7.01
N THR A 73 -6.36 1.96 -7.26
CA THR A 73 -5.69 1.35 -8.43
C THR A 73 -5.91 -0.17 -8.44
N GLN A 74 -5.74 -0.84 -7.30
CA GLN A 74 -5.93 -2.28 -7.22
C GLN A 74 -7.38 -2.70 -7.50
N ARG A 75 -8.37 -1.94 -7.01
CA ARG A 75 -9.79 -2.19 -7.28
C ARG A 75 -10.08 -2.08 -8.78
N GLN A 76 -9.50 -1.10 -9.47
CA GLN A 76 -9.65 -0.93 -10.91
C GLN A 76 -9.01 -2.08 -11.69
N GLU A 77 -7.81 -2.54 -11.29
CA GLU A 77 -7.18 -3.73 -11.86
C GLU A 77 -8.08 -4.97 -11.71
N PHE A 78 -8.64 -5.18 -10.51
CA PHE A 78 -9.55 -6.31 -10.27
C PHE A 78 -10.83 -6.21 -11.10
N ALA A 79 -11.43 -5.02 -11.20
CA ALA A 79 -12.60 -4.80 -12.03
C ALA A 79 -12.32 -5.13 -13.50
N SER A 80 -11.16 -4.73 -14.02
CA SER A 80 -10.72 -5.06 -15.38
C SER A 80 -10.57 -6.57 -15.60
N VAL A 81 -9.98 -7.29 -14.65
CA VAL A 81 -9.86 -8.76 -14.72
C VAL A 81 -11.22 -9.43 -14.66
N ILE A 82 -12.10 -8.99 -13.74
CA ILE A 82 -13.45 -9.54 -13.62
C ILE A 82 -14.24 -9.32 -14.90
N ALA A 83 -14.18 -8.13 -15.50
CA ALA A 83 -14.86 -7.83 -16.75
C ALA A 83 -14.40 -8.73 -17.91
N ARG A 84 -13.11 -9.13 -17.93
CA ARG A 84 -12.52 -9.95 -19.01
C ARG A 84 -12.59 -11.45 -18.76
N GLN A 85 -12.53 -11.90 -17.51
CA GLN A 85 -12.27 -13.30 -17.15
C GLN A 85 -13.18 -13.82 -16.02
N GLY A 86 -14.12 -13.00 -15.53
CA GLY A 86 -14.97 -13.31 -14.39
C GLY A 86 -14.21 -13.41 -13.07
N ILE A 87 -14.95 -13.69 -12.00
CA ILE A 87 -14.40 -13.85 -10.64
C ILE A 87 -13.38 -15.01 -10.59
N ALA A 88 -13.63 -16.10 -11.32
CA ALA A 88 -12.71 -17.23 -11.40
C ALA A 88 -11.33 -16.82 -11.96
N GLY A 89 -11.29 -15.93 -12.96
CA GLY A 89 -10.05 -15.36 -13.49
C GLY A 89 -9.27 -14.56 -12.44
N LEU A 90 -9.96 -13.70 -11.69
CA LEU A 90 -9.33 -12.96 -10.59
C LEU A 90 -8.76 -13.90 -9.53
N LEU A 91 -9.51 -14.92 -9.10
CA LEU A 91 -9.06 -15.88 -8.09
C LEU A 91 -7.81 -16.64 -8.53
N ARG A 92 -7.72 -17.05 -9.81
CA ARG A 92 -6.51 -17.68 -10.35
C ARG A 92 -5.30 -16.75 -10.27
N GLN A 93 -5.46 -15.49 -10.69
CA GLN A 93 -4.37 -14.51 -10.64
C GLN A 93 -3.91 -14.22 -9.21
N LEU A 94 -4.84 -14.10 -8.26
CA LEU A 94 -4.53 -13.88 -6.85
C LEU A 94 -3.73 -15.04 -6.26
N ARG A 95 -4.13 -16.30 -6.51
CA ARG A 95 -3.39 -17.49 -6.05
C ARG A 95 -1.97 -17.52 -6.61
N ALA A 96 -1.83 -17.34 -7.92
CA ALA A 96 -0.52 -17.31 -8.58
C ALA A 96 0.39 -16.19 -8.04
N ARG A 97 -0.18 -15.04 -7.62
CA ARG A 97 0.59 -13.93 -7.06
C ARG A 97 0.99 -14.18 -5.60
N VAL A 98 0.18 -14.89 -4.83
CA VAL A 98 0.52 -15.31 -3.45
C VAL A 98 1.67 -16.34 -3.46
N GLU A 99 1.65 -17.29 -4.39
CA GLU A 99 2.71 -18.31 -4.54
C GLU A 99 4.08 -17.71 -4.91
N ARG A 100 4.09 -16.53 -5.54
CA ARG A 100 5.30 -15.81 -5.95
C ARG A 100 5.82 -14.81 -4.91
N LEU A 101 5.04 -14.51 -3.87
CA LEU A 101 5.55 -13.71 -2.76
C LEU A 101 6.46 -14.62 -1.94
N PRO A 102 7.75 -14.27 -1.74
CA PRO A 102 8.61 -15.06 -0.86
C PRO A 102 7.93 -15.15 0.50
N ALA A 103 7.93 -16.35 1.09
CA ALA A 103 7.50 -16.54 2.47
C ALA A 103 8.49 -15.80 3.37
N GLU A 104 8.23 -14.53 3.65
CA GLU A 104 9.02 -13.79 4.64
C GLU A 104 8.80 -14.44 6.01
N ARG A 105 9.82 -15.16 6.44
CA ARG A 105 10.00 -15.64 7.80
C ARG A 105 10.12 -14.39 8.67
N ILE A 106 9.02 -14.02 9.31
CA ILE A 106 9.00 -13.00 10.36
C ILE A 106 9.80 -13.61 11.51
N GLY A 107 11.06 -13.19 11.63
CA GLY A 107 11.92 -13.46 12.79
C GLY A 107 11.59 -12.51 13.93
#